data_AF-A0A2J7QRY9-F1
#
_entry.id   AF-A0A2J7QRY9-F1
#
_cell.length_a   1.000
_cell.length_b   1.000
_cell.length_c   1.000
_cell.angle_alpha   90.00
_cell.angle_beta   90.00
_cell.angle_gamma   90.00
#
_symmetry.space_group_name_H-M   'P 1'
#
loop_
_entity.id
_entity.type
_entity.pdbx_description
1 polymer ?
#
loop_
_entity_poly.entity_id
_entity_poly.type
_entity_poly.pdbx_seq_one_letter_code
_entity_poly.pdbx_strand_id
1 'polypeptide(L)'
;MQKNEVSVLGVSEVRWKGQGEIRSDDYTVYYSGGEWAERGVAIVVHKSVVRSVVKKIACNDRIIALKLKVEPVDILIMQVYMPTSEYENDEVEKVYDTTEEVLQEDGRGDTKQHHIRRLEYHCWR
;
A
#
# COMPACT_ATOMS: atom_id res chain seq x y z
N MET A 1 7.10 10.06 -11.48
CA MET A 1 5.69 10.48 -11.45
C MET A 1 5.37 11.52 -12.52
N GLN A 2 6.19 12.56 -12.72
CA GLN A 2 5.94 13.63 -13.73
C GLN A 2 5.75 13.14 -15.18
N LYS A 3 6.57 12.20 -15.68
CA LYS A 3 6.47 11.69 -17.06
C LYS A 3 5.12 11.02 -17.39
N ASN A 4 4.47 10.42 -16.39
CA ASN A 4 3.22 9.67 -16.55
C ASN A 4 2.06 10.31 -15.78
N GLU A 5 2.25 11.54 -15.27
CA GLU A 5 1.27 12.30 -14.47
C GLU A 5 0.64 11.51 -13.30
N VAL A 6 1.43 10.61 -12.70
CA VAL A 6 0.96 9.77 -11.59
C VAL A 6 0.99 10.58 -10.30
N SER A 7 -0.15 10.68 -9.61
CA SER A 7 -0.29 11.42 -8.35
C SER A 7 -0.14 10.57 -7.10
N VAL A 8 -0.38 9.26 -7.20
CA VAL A 8 -0.14 8.27 -6.13
C VAL A 8 0.46 7.01 -6.73
N LEU A 9 1.49 6.45 -6.09
CA LEU A 9 2.18 5.25 -6.52
C LEU A 9 2.40 4.31 -5.33
N GLY A 10 1.90 3.09 -5.42
CA GLY A 10 2.26 2.01 -4.50
C GLY A 10 3.56 1.33 -4.93
N VAL A 11 4.41 1.00 -3.96
CA VAL A 11 5.70 0.34 -4.14
C VAL A 11 5.79 -0.82 -3.16
N SER A 12 6.19 -1.99 -3.64
CA SER A 12 6.56 -3.14 -2.80
C SER A 12 8.08 -3.33 -2.85
N GLU A 13 8.60 -4.12 -1.92
CA GLU A 13 10.03 -4.47 -1.81
C GLU A 13 10.94 -3.25 -1.55
N VAL A 14 10.46 -2.27 -0.76
CA VAL A 14 11.28 -1.10 -0.40
C VAL A 14 12.47 -1.45 0.49
N ARG A 15 12.41 -2.57 1.23
CA ARG A 15 13.50 -3.06 2.10
C ARG A 15 13.95 -2.02 3.12
N TRP A 16 12.99 -1.34 3.73
CA TRP A 16 13.23 -0.35 4.78
C TRP A 16 12.78 -0.91 6.13
N LYS A 17 13.37 -0.40 7.21
CA LYS A 17 13.03 -0.81 8.58
C LYS A 17 11.96 0.08 9.19
N GLY A 18 11.05 -0.54 9.93
CA GLY A 18 10.01 0.16 10.68
C GLY A 18 9.02 0.88 9.77
N GLN A 19 8.35 1.88 10.33
CA GLN A 19 7.30 2.65 9.66
C GLN A 19 7.54 4.14 9.81
N GLY A 20 7.09 4.93 8.83
CA GLY A 20 7.26 6.37 8.88
C GLY A 20 6.88 7.10 7.60
N GLU A 21 7.32 8.35 7.53
CA GLU A 21 7.15 9.19 6.36
C GLU A 21 8.44 9.92 6.00
N ILE A 22 8.67 10.07 4.70
CA ILE A 22 9.78 10.85 4.15
C ILE A 22 9.16 11.94 3.27
N ARG A 23 9.46 13.19 3.60
CA ARG A 23 8.98 14.35 2.86
C ARG A 23 10.07 14.86 1.91
N SER A 24 9.67 15.19 0.70
CA SER A 24 10.46 15.88 -0.31
C SER A 24 9.64 17.05 -0.86
N ASP A 25 10.24 17.90 -1.69
CA ASP A 25 9.56 19.12 -2.17
C ASP A 25 8.28 18.83 -2.97
N ASP A 26 8.27 17.74 -3.75
CA ASP A 26 7.16 17.38 -4.63
C ASP A 26 6.36 16.16 -4.17
N TYR A 27 6.90 15.36 -3.26
CA TYR A 27 6.33 14.07 -2.89
C TYR A 27 6.50 13.77 -1.40
N THR A 28 5.55 13.03 -0.84
CA THR A 28 5.67 12.38 0.47
C THR A 28 5.59 10.88 0.27
N VAL A 29 6.55 10.15 0.84
CA VAL A 29 6.56 8.68 0.88
C VAL A 29 6.10 8.24 2.26
N TYR A 30 5.06 7.42 2.31
CA TYR A 30 4.64 6.70 3.50
C TYR A 30 5.13 5.26 3.38
N TYR A 31 5.73 4.70 4.41
CA TYR A 31 6.30 3.36 4.32
C TYR A 31 6.03 2.53 5.58
N SER A 32 6.01 1.22 5.39
CA SER A 32 5.91 0.20 6.42
C SER A 32 6.81 -0.97 6.04
N GLY A 33 7.71 -1.35 6.93
CA GLY A 33 8.70 -2.39 6.69
C GLY A 33 9.10 -3.11 7.97
N GLY A 34 9.64 -4.31 7.80
CA GLY A 34 9.97 -5.20 8.92
C GLY A 34 11.28 -4.83 9.61
N GLU A 35 11.58 -5.49 10.72
CA GLU A 35 12.80 -5.26 11.50
C GLU A 35 14.08 -5.55 10.71
N TRP A 36 14.01 -6.50 9.79
CA TRP A 36 15.16 -7.03 9.05
C TRP A 36 15.36 -6.40 7.67
N ALA A 37 14.51 -5.44 7.27
CA ALA A 37 14.58 -4.81 5.94
C ALA A 37 14.53 -5.80 4.76
N GLU A 38 13.89 -6.96 4.95
CA GLU A 38 13.78 -8.00 3.91
C GLU A 38 12.60 -7.74 2.97
N ARG A 39 11.50 -7.21 3.52
CA ARG A 39 10.26 -6.84 2.84
C ARG A 39 10.00 -5.35 3.01
N GLY A 40 8.78 -4.91 2.71
CA GLY A 40 8.33 -3.55 2.94
C GLY A 40 7.47 -3.04 1.80
N VAL A 41 6.57 -2.13 2.15
CA VAL A 41 5.68 -1.44 1.22
C VAL A 41 5.72 0.07 1.47
N ALA A 42 5.45 0.82 0.41
CA ALA A 42 5.32 2.26 0.50
C ALA A 42 4.25 2.80 -0.45
N ILE A 43 3.71 3.97 -0.10
CA ILE A 43 2.86 4.76 -0.98
C ILE A 43 3.52 6.13 -1.13
N VAL A 44 3.88 6.46 -2.37
CA VAL A 44 4.40 7.77 -2.77
C VAL A 44 3.23 8.64 -3.23
N VAL A 45 3.09 9.82 -2.62
CA VAL A 45 1.98 10.73 -2.84
C VAL A 45 2.52 12.08 -3.29
N HIS A 46 2.03 12.60 -4.40
CA HIS A 46 2.36 13.95 -4.86
C HIS A 46 1.80 15.00 -3.90
N LYS A 47 2.52 16.12 -3.70
CA LYS A 47 2.17 17.19 -2.75
C LYS A 47 0.73 17.71 -2.89
N SER A 48 0.16 17.69 -4.10
CA SER A 48 -1.23 18.12 -4.34
C SER A 48 -2.27 17.24 -3.65
N VAL A 49 -1.94 15.97 -3.40
CA VAL A 49 -2.81 14.96 -2.76
C VAL A 49 -2.51 14.81 -1.27
N VAL A 50 -1.29 15.14 -0.82
CA VAL A 50 -0.89 15.00 0.59
C VAL A 50 -1.85 15.70 1.55
N ARG A 51 -2.38 16.88 1.18
CA ARG A 51 -3.35 17.63 2.00
C ARG A 51 -4.68 16.92 2.23
N SER A 52 -5.01 15.94 1.38
CA SER A 52 -6.22 15.13 1.49
C SER A 52 -6.00 13.88 2.34
N VAL A 53 -4.77 13.52 2.70
CA VAL A 53 -4.49 12.34 3.54
C VAL A 53 -4.96 12.62 4.97
N VAL A 54 -5.97 11.87 5.42
CA VAL A 54 -6.56 11.99 6.77
C VAL A 54 -6.23 10.83 7.69
N LYS A 55 -5.85 9.66 7.15
CA LYS A 55 -5.41 8.50 7.94
C LYS A 55 -4.25 7.79 7.25
N LYS A 56 -3.29 7.31 8.04
CA LYS A 56 -2.14 6.50 7.61
C LYS A 56 -2.22 5.21 8.41
N ILE A 57 -2.23 4.08 7.71
CA ILE A 57 -2.43 2.76 8.30
C ILE A 57 -1.24 1.92 7.85
N ALA A 58 -0.34 1.63 8.79
CA ALA A 58 0.80 0.74 8.56
C ALA A 58 0.55 -0.52 9.40
N CYS A 59 0.19 -1.62 8.74
CA CYS A 59 -0.18 -2.85 9.43
C CYS A 59 1.04 -3.73 9.69
N ASN A 60 1.83 -3.96 8.65
CA ASN A 60 3.03 -4.80 8.67
C ASN A 60 3.90 -4.48 7.44
N ASP A 61 4.92 -5.29 7.20
CA ASP A 61 5.87 -5.13 6.09
C ASP A 61 5.30 -5.51 4.71
N ARG A 62 4.03 -5.94 4.64
CA ARG A 62 3.31 -6.26 3.41
C ARG A 62 2.12 -5.35 3.14
N ILE A 63 1.56 -4.65 4.12
CA ILE A 63 0.33 -3.86 3.98
C ILE A 63 0.52 -2.46 4.53
N ILE A 64 0.21 -1.47 3.69
CA ILE A 64 0.07 -0.06 4.05
C ILE A 64 -1.14 0.53 3.33
N ALA A 65 -1.89 1.40 4.01
CA ALA A 65 -3.01 2.12 3.43
C ALA A 65 -3.04 3.60 3.84
N LEU A 66 -3.63 4.42 2.97
CA LEU A 66 -3.90 5.83 3.18
C LEU A 66 -5.38 6.10 2.94
N LYS A 67 -6.03 6.78 3.88
CA LYS A 67 -7.37 7.33 3.68
C LYS A 67 -7.26 8.78 3.22
N LEU A 68 -7.83 9.06 2.06
CA LEU A 68 -7.94 10.40 1.48
C LEU A 68 -9.36 10.92 1.69
N LYS A 69 -9.48 12.11 2.27
CA LYS A 69 -10.74 12.85 2.33
C LYS A 69 -10.92 13.66 1.05
N VAL A 70 -11.91 13.26 0.26
CA VAL A 70 -12.27 13.91 -1.00
C VAL A 70 -13.79 13.91 -1.13
N GLU A 71 -14.33 14.90 -1.85
CA GLU A 71 -15.77 14.98 -2.11
C GLU A 71 -16.09 14.26 -3.43
N PRO A 72 -17.20 13.49 -3.51
CA PRO A 72 -18.23 13.28 -2.48
C PRO A 72 -17.96 12.10 -1.53
N VAL A 73 -16.91 11.29 -1.77
CA VAL A 73 -16.64 10.04 -1.03
C VAL A 73 -15.15 9.91 -0.73
N ASP A 74 -14.82 9.59 0.52
CA ASP A 74 -13.45 9.28 0.93
C ASP A 74 -12.88 8.09 0.14
N ILE A 75 -11.60 8.17 -0.23
CA ILE A 75 -10.89 7.12 -0.96
C ILE A 75 -9.90 6.42 -0.02
N LEU A 76 -9.95 5.10 0.05
CA LEU A 76 -8.93 4.29 0.71
C LEU A 76 -7.97 3.73 -0.36
N ILE A 77 -6.69 4.10 -0.29
CA ILE A 77 -5.63 3.57 -1.15
C ILE A 77 -4.82 2.57 -0.33
N MET A 78 -4.75 1.32 -0.77
CA MET A 78 -4.01 0.27 -0.08
C MET A 78 -2.96 -0.34 -1.02
N GLN A 79 -1.73 -0.45 -0.53
CA GLN A 79 -0.65 -1.19 -1.18
C GLN A 79 -0.43 -2.48 -0.41
N VAL A 80 -0.56 -3.62 -1.12
CA VAL A 80 -0.38 -4.96 -0.57
C VAL A 80 0.69 -5.72 -1.35
N TYR A 81 1.68 -6.27 -0.64
CA TYR A 81 2.64 -7.22 -1.17
C TYR A 81 2.17 -8.65 -0.90
N MET A 82 1.40 -9.20 -1.84
CA MET A 82 0.89 -10.56 -1.75
C MET A 82 2.04 -11.59 -1.72
N PRO A 83 2.01 -12.58 -0.83
CA PRO A 83 2.96 -13.69 -0.85
C PRO A 83 2.84 -14.48 -2.15
N THR A 84 3.97 -15.01 -2.63
CA THR A 84 4.02 -15.99 -3.73
C THR A 84 3.66 -17.39 -3.23
N SER A 85 3.48 -18.35 -4.15
CA SER A 85 3.14 -19.75 -3.85
C SER A 85 4.21 -20.51 -3.05
N GLU A 86 5.39 -19.91 -2.82
CA GLU A 86 6.47 -20.48 -2.03
C GLU A 86 6.26 -20.27 -0.52
N TYR A 87 5.31 -19.40 -0.13
CA TYR A 87 4.98 -19.12 1.26
C TYR A 87 3.91 -20.08 1.78
N GLU A 88 3.91 -20.29 3.10
CA GLU A 88 2.91 -21.13 3.77
C GLU A 88 1.51 -20.53 3.61
N ASN A 89 0.49 -21.39 3.49
CA ASN A 89 -0.91 -20.96 3.36
C ASN A 89 -1.32 -20.01 4.50
N ASP A 90 -0.83 -20.26 5.72
CA ASP A 90 -1.09 -19.44 6.90
C ASP A 90 -0.57 -18.00 6.75
N GLU A 91 0.54 -17.77 6.05
CA GLU A 91 1.02 -16.41 5.76
C GLU A 91 0.15 -15.71 4.72
N VAL A 92 -0.35 -16.47 3.74
CA VAL A 92 -1.28 -15.96 2.72
C VAL A 92 -2.59 -15.54 3.37
N GLU A 93 -3.18 -16.41 4.20
CA GLU A 93 -4.43 -16.17 4.91
C GLU A 93 -4.33 -14.93 5.82
N LYS A 94 -3.23 -14.80 6.58
CA LYS A 94 -2.98 -13.60 7.41
C LYS A 94 -3.01 -12.30 6.62
N VAL A 95 -2.45 -12.28 5.41
CA VAL A 95 -2.46 -11.09 4.54
C VAL A 95 -3.88 -10.77 4.08
N TYR A 96 -4.68 -11.78 3.74
CA TYR A 96 -6.08 -11.59 3.38
C TYR A 96 -6.92 -11.11 4.56
N ASP A 97 -6.77 -11.71 5.74
CA ASP A 97 -7.50 -11.33 6.95
C ASP A 97 -7.20 -9.88 7.34
N THR A 98 -5.92 -9.50 7.39
CA THR A 98 -5.52 -8.12 7.69
C THR A 98 -6.05 -7.13 6.63
N THR A 99 -6.10 -7.54 5.36
CA THR A 99 -6.66 -6.71 4.28
C THR A 99 -8.15 -6.47 4.50
N GLU A 100 -8.90 -7.53 4.84
CA GLU A 100 -10.34 -7.46 5.10
C GLU A 100 -10.64 -6.60 6.34
N GLU A 101 -9.87 -6.76 7.42
CA GLU A 101 -9.99 -5.93 8.63
C GLU A 101 -9.88 -4.43 8.30
N VAL A 102 -8.86 -4.03 7.53
CA VAL A 102 -8.68 -2.63 7.14
C VAL A 102 -9.81 -2.14 6.24
N LEU A 103 -10.32 -3.00 5.34
CA LEU A 103 -11.46 -2.65 4.49
C LEU A 103 -12.74 -2.45 5.30
N GLN A 104 -13.00 -3.28 6.31
CA GLN A 104 -14.17 -3.15 7.18
C GLN A 104 -14.10 -1.91 8.07
N GLU A 105 -12.90 -1.59 8.58
CA GLU A 105 -12.69 -0.42 9.45
C GLU A 105 -12.73 0.91 8.67
N ASP A 106 -12.08 0.98 7.51
CA ASP A 106 -11.81 2.25 6.83
C ASP A 106 -12.44 2.39 5.43
N GLY A 107 -12.84 1.28 4.80
CA GLY A 107 -13.28 1.19 3.41
C GLY A 107 -14.73 1.58 3.14
N ARG A 108 -15.35 2.43 3.96
CA ARG A 108 -16.75 2.90 3.79
C ARG A 108 -16.98 3.84 2.58
N GLY A 109 -16.21 3.69 1.50
CA GLY A 109 -16.27 4.46 0.25
C GLY A 109 -16.07 3.59 -1.00
N ASP A 110 -15.95 4.22 -2.17
CA ASP A 110 -15.84 3.52 -3.46
C ASP A 110 -14.47 2.83 -3.57
N THR A 111 -14.43 1.50 -3.47
CA THR A 111 -13.19 0.72 -3.42
C THR A 111 -12.79 0.26 -4.82
N LYS A 112 -11.79 0.90 -5.43
CA LYS A 112 -11.19 0.44 -6.69
C LYS A 112 -9.92 -0.35 -6.41
N GLN A 113 -10.03 -1.68 -6.46
CA GLN A 113 -8.86 -2.56 -6.38
C GLN A 113 -8.15 -2.60 -7.74
N HIS A 114 -7.00 -1.93 -7.84
CA HIS A 114 -6.10 -2.07 -8.98
C HIS A 114 -5.00 -3.05 -8.63
N HIS A 115 -5.18 -4.32 -9.02
CA HIS A 115 -4.14 -5.33 -8.89
C HIS A 115 -3.10 -5.13 -10.01
N ILE A 116 -2.03 -4.38 -9.71
CA ILE A 116 -0.87 -4.30 -10.61
C ILE A 116 -0.13 -5.64 -10.51
N ARG A 117 -0.51 -6.58 -11.39
CA ARG A 117 0.25 -7.82 -11.60
C ARG A 117 1.62 -7.42 -12.13
N ARG A 118 2.67 -7.58 -11.32
CA ARG A 118 4.02 -7.74 -11.85
C ARG A 118 3.96 -9.00 -12.71
N LEU A 119 4.22 -8.86 -14.01
CA LEU A 119 4.23 -9.95 -14.97
C LEU A 119 5.34 -10.93 -14.60
N GLU A 120 5.02 -11.95 -13.81
CA GLU A 120 5.64 -13.28 -13.91
C GLU A 120 4.51 -14.32 -13.80
N TYR A 121 3.73 -14.40 -14.87
CA TYR A 121 2.97 -15.60 -15.17
C TYR A 121 3.97 -16.65 -15.64
N HIS A 122 4.26 -17.66 -14.84
CA HIS A 122 4.55 -19.04 -15.27
C HIS A 122 4.66 -19.91 -14.02
N CYS A 123 3.54 -20.51 -13.61
CA CYS A 123 3.42 -21.91 -13.18
C CYS A 123 2.14 -22.05 -12.33
N TRP A 124 0.99 -22.08 -13.00
CA TRP A 124 -0.12 -22.90 -12.54
C TRP A 124 0.03 -24.23 -13.25
N ARG A 125 0.57 -25.22 -12.56
CA ARG A 125 0.37 -26.63 -12.90
C ARG A 125 0.50 -27.50 -11.66
#